data_AF-A0A1Q6V1F1-F1
#
_entry.id   AF-A0A1Q6V1F1-F1
#
_cell.length_a   1.000
_cell.length_b   1.000
_cell.length_c   1.000
_cell.angle_alpha   90.00
_cell.angle_beta   90.00
_cell.angle_gamma   90.00
#
_symmetry.space_group_name_H-M   'P 1'
#
loop_
_entity.id
_entity.type
_entity.pdbx_description
1 polymer ?
#
loop_
_entity_poly.entity_id
_entity_poly.type
_entity_poly.pdbx_seq_one_letter_code
_entity_poly.pdbx_strand_id
1 'polypeptide(L)'
;MSSQRKITEQLNALSIYHFLLKYTSLEEMLKKFYVQKWPNFNSEVQQRLMFYQGGLNMQKSFIEYDTYSLIIQHHKFDVKAMLNNLTLNQMIKVERKENQIPELRCDIQSLQNKTIVYPCIDCILKLLNMRNILAHKMNDLNFKNKECIDVLKNEIIQKRDIEWLEMYDLNLLSESARCIVSNYIYMDIIYDKLRS
;
A
#
# COMPACT_ATOMS: atom_id res chain seq x y z
N MET A 1 -14.97 -30.45 -14.76
CA MET A 1 -15.26 -29.00 -14.72
C MET A 1 -15.46 -28.41 -13.31
N SER A 2 -15.99 -29.16 -12.31
CA SER A 2 -16.16 -28.64 -10.93
C SER A 2 -14.84 -28.45 -10.14
N SER A 3 -13.82 -29.28 -10.39
CA SER A 3 -12.56 -29.25 -9.63
C SER A 3 -11.65 -28.05 -9.98
N GLN A 4 -11.44 -27.76 -11.27
CA GLN A 4 -10.60 -26.64 -11.70
C GLN A 4 -11.13 -25.27 -11.22
N ARG A 5 -12.44 -25.04 -11.29
CA ARG A 5 -13.05 -23.81 -10.80
C ARG A 5 -12.82 -23.61 -9.29
N LYS A 6 -12.95 -24.68 -8.49
CA LYS A 6 -12.64 -24.65 -7.06
C LYS A 6 -11.17 -24.33 -6.79
N ILE A 7 -10.25 -24.90 -7.58
CA ILE A 7 -8.81 -24.62 -7.46
C ILE A 7 -8.52 -23.15 -7.79
N THR A 8 -9.11 -22.60 -8.85
CA THR A 8 -8.97 -21.18 -9.19
C THR A 8 -9.53 -20.26 -8.10
N GLU A 9 -10.68 -20.60 -7.52
CA GLU A 9 -11.25 -19.84 -6.39
C GLU A 9 -10.34 -19.90 -5.15
N GLN A 10 -9.76 -21.06 -4.84
CA GLN A 10 -8.76 -21.21 -3.77
C GLN A 10 -7.51 -20.36 -4.04
N LEU A 11 -6.97 -20.41 -5.26
CA LEU A 11 -5.82 -19.61 -5.67
C LEU A 11 -6.09 -18.10 -5.55
N ASN A 12 -7.28 -17.66 -5.94
CA ASN A 12 -7.69 -16.26 -5.79
C ASN A 12 -7.70 -15.87 -4.30
N ALA A 13 -8.33 -16.67 -3.45
CA ALA A 13 -8.41 -16.41 -2.01
C ALA A 13 -7.01 -16.39 -1.36
N LEU A 14 -6.16 -17.36 -1.67
CA LEU A 14 -4.77 -17.41 -1.19
C LEU A 14 -3.96 -16.20 -1.64
N SER A 15 -4.07 -15.83 -2.92
CA SER A 15 -3.38 -14.65 -3.47
C SER A 15 -3.75 -13.38 -2.73
N ILE A 16 -5.05 -13.18 -2.45
CA ILE A 16 -5.54 -12.02 -1.68
C ILE A 16 -5.01 -12.06 -0.25
N TYR A 17 -5.10 -13.21 0.42
CA TYR A 17 -4.67 -13.38 1.80
C TYR A 17 -3.19 -13.04 1.97
N HIS A 18 -2.31 -13.67 1.18
CA HIS A 18 -0.87 -13.43 1.26
C HIS A 18 -0.48 -12.02 0.84
N PHE A 19 -1.19 -11.42 -0.13
CA PHE A 19 -1.01 -10.02 -0.49
C PHE A 19 -1.33 -9.09 0.69
N LEU A 20 -2.48 -9.25 1.33
CA LEU A 20 -2.89 -8.36 2.42
C LEU A 20 -1.95 -8.45 3.61
N LEU A 21 -1.53 -9.65 4.01
CA LEU A 21 -0.56 -9.84 5.09
C LEU A 21 0.74 -9.09 4.82
N LYS A 22 1.30 -9.29 3.62
CA LYS A 22 2.56 -8.67 3.22
C LYS A 22 2.45 -7.16 3.07
N TYR A 23 1.34 -6.69 2.51
CA TYR A 23 1.04 -5.27 2.39
C TYR A 23 0.97 -4.61 3.78
N THR A 24 0.35 -5.25 4.78
CA THR A 24 0.31 -4.74 6.15
C THR A 24 1.71 -4.55 6.71
N SER A 25 2.60 -5.54 6.54
CA SER A 25 4.00 -5.41 6.98
C SER A 25 4.75 -4.28 6.24
N LEU A 26 4.52 -4.13 4.93
CA LEU A 26 5.09 -3.04 4.14
C LEU A 26 4.56 -1.67 4.59
N GLU A 27 3.24 -1.54 4.82
CA GLU A 27 2.61 -0.30 5.27
C GLU A 27 3.13 0.13 6.64
N GLU A 28 3.26 -0.79 7.59
CA GLU A 28 3.83 -0.49 8.91
C GLU A 28 5.29 -0.06 8.81
N MET A 29 6.09 -0.73 7.98
CA MET A 29 7.48 -0.37 7.74
C MET A 29 7.59 1.04 7.15
N LEU A 30 6.82 1.35 6.11
CA LEU A 30 6.80 2.67 5.47
C LEU A 30 6.36 3.77 6.43
N LYS A 31 5.33 3.53 7.26
CA LYS A 31 4.89 4.49 8.28
C LYS A 31 5.97 4.74 9.32
N LYS A 32 6.59 3.67 9.85
CA LYS A 32 7.70 3.79 10.81
C LYS A 32 8.86 4.57 10.19
N PHE A 33 9.20 4.26 8.95
CA PHE A 33 10.25 4.94 8.20
C PHE A 33 9.97 6.44 8.03
N TYR A 34 8.75 6.81 7.64
CA TYR A 34 8.34 8.21 7.51
C TYR A 34 8.44 8.96 8.85
N VAL A 35 7.98 8.35 9.94
CA VAL A 35 8.07 8.93 11.29
C VAL A 35 9.52 9.11 11.74
N GLN A 36 10.41 8.16 11.42
CA GLN A 36 11.83 8.26 11.72
C GLN A 36 12.51 9.39 10.94
N LYS A 37 12.12 9.62 9.68
CA LYS A 37 12.69 10.67 8.83
C LYS A 37 12.10 12.06 9.08
N TRP A 38 10.93 12.13 9.71
CA TRP A 38 10.23 13.39 10.01
C TRP A 38 11.12 14.51 10.58
N PRO A 39 12.00 14.28 11.59
CA PRO A 39 12.82 15.34 12.16
C PRO A 39 13.76 16.02 11.15
N ASN A 40 14.10 15.32 10.06
CA ASN A 40 15.01 15.80 9.02
C ASN A 40 14.30 16.56 7.90
N PHE A 41 12.97 16.65 7.94
CA PHE A 41 12.21 17.40 6.95
C PHE A 41 12.48 18.89 7.08
N ASN A 42 12.39 19.62 5.98
CA ASN A 42 12.42 21.08 6.00
C ASN A 42 11.34 21.63 6.94
N SER A 43 11.69 22.63 7.76
CA SER A 43 10.80 23.31 8.69
C SER A 43 9.52 23.82 8.02
N GLU A 44 9.59 24.31 6.79
CA GLU A 44 8.40 24.78 6.06
C GLU A 44 7.42 23.64 5.76
N VAL A 45 7.93 22.48 5.38
CA VAL A 45 7.12 21.28 5.12
C VAL A 45 6.52 20.77 6.43
N GLN A 46 7.32 20.70 7.49
CA GLN A 46 6.85 20.32 8.82
C GLN A 46 5.70 21.22 9.28
N GLN A 47 5.90 22.54 9.29
CA GLN A 47 4.90 23.52 9.72
C GLN A 47 3.60 23.42 8.91
N ARG A 48 3.71 23.26 7.59
CA ARG A 48 2.55 23.12 6.70
C ARG A 48 1.75 21.84 6.98
N LEU A 49 2.43 20.72 7.24
CA LEU A 49 1.78 19.48 7.63
C LEU A 49 1.15 19.56 9.02
N MET A 50 1.83 20.21 9.97
CA MET A 50 1.27 20.51 11.30
C MET A 50 0.02 21.38 11.18
N PHE A 51 0.02 22.39 10.30
CA PHE A 51 -1.14 23.24 10.05
C PHE A 51 -2.32 22.47 9.46
N TYR A 52 -2.10 21.66 8.41
CA TYR A 52 -3.16 20.85 7.80
C TYR A 52 -3.78 19.88 8.81
N GLN A 53 -2.96 19.19 9.60
CA GLN A 53 -3.48 18.25 10.57
C GLN A 53 -4.12 18.95 11.78
N GLY A 54 -3.57 20.09 12.20
CA GLY A 54 -4.17 20.95 13.23
C GLY A 54 -5.59 21.35 12.84
N GLY A 55 -5.79 21.79 11.60
CA GLY A 55 -7.12 22.13 11.08
C GLY A 55 -8.09 20.94 11.04
N LEU A 56 -7.62 19.74 10.71
CA LEU A 56 -8.47 18.54 10.63
C LEU A 56 -8.82 17.93 12.00
N ASN A 57 -7.95 18.04 13.00
CA ASN A 57 -8.04 17.28 14.25
C ASN A 57 -8.15 18.14 15.53
N MET A 58 -8.09 19.48 15.46
CA MET A 58 -8.21 20.35 16.64
C MET A 58 -9.58 20.29 17.30
N GLN A 59 -10.62 19.96 16.55
CA GLN A 59 -12.00 20.01 17.03
C GLN A 59 -12.75 18.74 16.60
N LYS A 60 -13.18 17.94 17.57
CA LYS A 60 -14.13 16.86 17.34
C LYS A 60 -15.48 17.28 17.89
N SER A 61 -16.50 17.26 17.04
CA SER A 61 -17.88 17.42 17.45
C SER A 61 -18.61 16.10 17.31
N PHE A 62 -19.38 15.73 18.33
CA PHE A 62 -20.27 14.58 18.29
C PHE A 62 -21.53 14.85 19.09
N ILE A 63 -22.59 14.14 18.70
CA ILE A 63 -23.89 14.21 19.38
C ILE A 63 -23.83 13.21 20.54
N GLU A 64 -24.02 13.69 21.76
CA GLU A 64 -24.23 12.84 22.92
C GLU A 64 -25.74 12.57 23.05
N TYR A 65 -26.12 11.32 22.77
CA TYR A 65 -27.53 10.94 22.66
C TYR A 65 -28.26 10.99 24.02
N ASP A 66 -27.56 10.61 25.09
CA ASP A 66 -28.15 10.55 26.43
C ASP A 66 -28.49 11.95 26.98
N THR A 67 -27.71 12.97 26.60
CA THR A 67 -27.92 14.35 27.02
C THR A 67 -28.56 15.22 25.94
N TYR A 68 -28.82 14.65 24.76
CA TYR A 68 -29.26 15.36 23.56
C TYR A 68 -28.44 16.63 23.28
N SER A 69 -27.13 16.58 23.53
CA SER A 69 -26.24 17.73 23.42
C SER A 69 -25.20 17.56 22.31
N LEU A 70 -24.72 18.68 21.78
CA LEU A 70 -23.56 18.70 20.88
C LEU A 70 -22.31 18.97 21.71
N ILE A 71 -21.44 17.98 21.85
CA ILE A 71 -20.17 18.15 22.55
C ILE A 71 -19.11 18.57 21.55
N ILE A 72 -18.34 19.61 21.91
CA ILE A 72 -17.16 20.05 21.18
C ILE A 72 -15.94 19.77 22.05
N GLN A 73 -15.06 18.87 21.58
CA GLN A 73 -13.79 18.60 22.24
C GLN A 73 -12.66 19.29 21.49
N HIS A 74 -11.91 20.12 22.21
CA HIS A 74 -10.67 20.71 21.74
C HIS A 74 -9.49 19.84 22.16
N HIS A 75 -8.76 19.31 21.19
CA HIS A 75 -7.53 18.58 21.46
C HIS A 75 -6.34 19.50 21.36
N LYS A 76 -5.42 19.41 22.35
CA LYS A 76 -4.11 20.05 22.25
C LYS A 76 -3.34 19.41 21.10
N PHE A 77 -2.62 20.23 20.35
CA PHE A 77 -1.79 19.75 19.26
C PHE A 77 -0.63 18.91 19.81
N ASP A 78 -0.45 17.70 19.26
CA ASP A 78 0.63 16.78 19.57
C ASP A 78 1.18 16.21 18.25
N VAL A 79 2.46 16.47 17.99
CA VAL A 79 3.18 16.00 16.79
C VAL A 79 3.19 14.48 16.70
N LYS A 80 3.33 13.78 17.83
CA LYS A 80 3.38 12.31 17.83
C LYS A 80 2.02 11.72 17.46
N ALA A 81 0.94 12.25 18.05
CA ALA A 81 -0.42 11.88 17.69
C ALA A 81 -0.74 12.25 16.23
N MET A 82 -0.28 13.42 15.77
CA MET A 82 -0.41 13.90 14.40
C MET A 82 0.18 12.89 13.40
N LEU A 83 1.44 12.49 13.61
CA LEU A 83 2.16 11.55 12.75
C LEU A 83 1.51 10.17 12.73
N ASN A 84 1.06 9.67 13.89
CA ASN A 84 0.39 8.37 13.99
C ASN A 84 -0.97 8.36 13.27
N ASN A 85 -1.66 9.51 13.20
CA ASN A 85 -2.96 9.63 12.54
C ASN A 85 -2.85 9.81 11.02
N LEU A 86 -1.66 10.07 10.48
CA LEU A 86 -1.47 10.16 9.03
C LEU A 86 -1.59 8.76 8.39
N THR A 87 -2.48 8.66 7.40
CA THR A 87 -2.59 7.47 6.56
C THR A 87 -1.38 7.37 5.63
N LEU A 88 -1.01 6.15 5.22
CA LEU A 88 0.07 5.96 4.23
C LEU A 88 -0.19 6.74 2.95
N ASN A 89 -1.45 6.82 2.51
CA ASN A 89 -1.85 7.61 1.33
C ASN A 89 -1.50 9.09 1.48
N GLN A 90 -1.74 9.69 2.65
CA GLN A 90 -1.38 11.08 2.93
C GLN A 90 0.14 11.25 2.92
N MET A 91 0.88 10.38 3.62
CA MET A 91 2.34 10.42 3.67
C MET A 91 2.96 10.36 2.26
N ILE A 92 2.53 9.40 1.43
CA ILE A 92 3.05 9.21 0.08
C ILE A 92 2.66 10.37 -0.86
N LYS A 93 1.46 10.94 -0.72
CA LYS A 93 1.04 12.12 -1.50
C LYS A 93 1.87 13.36 -1.18
N VAL A 94 2.21 13.55 0.10
CA VAL A 94 3.09 14.62 0.55
C VAL A 94 4.48 14.38 -0.01
N GLU A 95 5.02 13.18 0.15
CA GLU A 95 6.36 12.84 -0.33
C GLU A 95 6.49 13.02 -1.84
N ARG A 96 5.46 12.63 -2.61
CA ARG A 96 5.44 12.85 -4.07
C ARG A 96 5.59 14.32 -4.47
N LYS A 97 5.13 15.26 -3.64
CA LYS A 97 5.18 16.71 -3.92
C LYS A 97 6.42 17.37 -3.32
N GLU A 98 6.69 17.07 -2.05
CA GLU A 98 7.70 17.76 -1.26
C GLU A 98 9.07 17.08 -1.32
N ASN A 99 9.10 15.80 -1.70
CA ASN A 99 10.31 15.03 -1.98
C ASN A 99 11.33 15.09 -0.83
N GLN A 100 10.91 14.81 0.41
CA GLN A 100 11.73 14.98 1.60
C GLN A 100 12.56 13.74 1.97
N ILE A 101 12.25 12.57 1.39
CA ILE A 101 12.86 11.28 1.72
C ILE A 101 13.63 10.76 0.50
N PRO A 102 14.96 10.95 0.43
CA PRO A 102 15.78 10.53 -0.69
C PRO A 102 15.68 9.04 -1.02
N GLU A 103 15.51 8.17 -0.02
CA GLU A 103 15.44 6.73 -0.19
C GLU A 103 14.19 6.29 -0.99
N LEU A 104 13.12 7.08 -0.95
CA LEU A 104 11.91 6.83 -1.74
C LEU A 104 12.03 7.30 -3.20
N ARG A 105 13.13 7.95 -3.57
CA ARG A 105 13.44 8.38 -4.95
C ARG A 105 14.08 7.27 -5.79
N CYS A 106 14.13 6.05 -5.27
CA CYS A 106 14.65 4.91 -6.03
C CYS A 106 13.69 4.51 -7.16
N ASP A 107 14.27 3.98 -8.24
CA ASP A 107 13.52 3.42 -9.35
C ASP A 107 13.48 1.89 -9.24
N ILE A 108 12.34 1.30 -9.56
CA ILE A 108 12.09 -0.14 -9.55
C ILE A 108 12.04 -0.63 -10.99
N GLN A 109 12.95 -1.54 -11.34
CA GLN A 109 13.01 -2.10 -12.68
C GLN A 109 11.86 -3.07 -12.93
N SER A 110 11.29 -3.03 -14.13
CA SER A 110 10.33 -4.04 -14.59
C SER A 110 11.01 -5.41 -14.65
N LEU A 111 10.29 -6.45 -14.21
CA LEU A 111 10.78 -7.82 -14.31
C LEU A 111 10.53 -8.43 -15.68
N GLN A 112 9.59 -7.86 -16.46
CA GLN A 112 9.35 -8.27 -17.84
C GLN A 112 10.27 -7.59 -18.84
N ASN A 113 10.45 -6.27 -18.70
CA ASN A 113 11.21 -5.47 -19.65
C ASN A 113 12.31 -4.67 -18.94
N LYS A 114 13.55 -5.05 -19.21
CA LYS A 114 14.73 -4.41 -18.59
C LYS A 114 14.85 -2.92 -18.88
N THR A 115 14.24 -2.40 -19.95
CA THR A 115 14.29 -0.97 -20.29
C THR A 115 13.27 -0.12 -19.52
N ILE A 116 12.27 -0.75 -18.91
CA ILE A 116 11.21 -0.05 -18.18
C ILE A 116 11.59 0.05 -16.70
N VAL A 117 11.48 1.26 -16.16
CA VAL A 117 11.64 1.56 -14.74
C VAL A 117 10.42 2.31 -14.22
N TYR A 118 10.07 2.05 -12.97
CA TYR A 118 8.94 2.65 -12.28
C TYR A 118 9.43 3.39 -11.04
N PRO A 119 9.03 4.66 -10.82
CA PRO A 119 9.33 5.36 -9.57
C PRO A 119 8.77 4.60 -8.37
N CYS A 120 9.55 4.44 -7.29
CA CYS A 120 9.14 3.69 -6.10
C CYS A 120 7.83 4.22 -5.49
N ILE A 121 7.67 5.54 -5.42
CA ILE A 121 6.45 6.20 -4.96
C ILE A 121 5.22 5.75 -5.77
N ASP A 122 5.33 5.67 -7.09
CA ASP A 122 4.23 5.25 -7.95
C ASP A 122 3.89 3.77 -7.76
N CYS A 123 4.90 2.92 -7.54
CA CYS A 123 4.68 1.52 -7.17
C CYS A 123 3.92 1.39 -5.83
N ILE A 124 4.32 2.14 -4.80
CA ILE A 124 3.62 2.13 -3.50
C ILE A 124 2.16 2.59 -3.67
N LEU A 125 1.91 3.63 -4.49
CA LEU A 125 0.54 4.09 -4.78
C LEU A 125 -0.30 3.01 -5.48
N LYS A 126 0.28 2.27 -6.44
CA LYS A 126 -0.41 1.16 -7.11
C LYS A 126 -0.78 0.05 -6.11
N LEU A 127 0.13 -0.32 -5.22
CA LEU A 127 -0.13 -1.29 -4.15
C LEU A 127 -1.26 -0.83 -3.21
N LEU A 128 -1.25 0.44 -2.82
CA LEU A 128 -2.29 1.04 -1.99
C LEU A 128 -3.66 1.00 -2.67
N ASN A 129 -3.72 1.31 -3.97
CA ASN A 129 -4.96 1.25 -4.75
C ASN A 129 -5.50 -0.19 -4.83
N MET A 130 -4.63 -1.17 -5.09
CA MET A 130 -5.01 -2.58 -5.09
C MET A 130 -5.55 -3.00 -3.72
N ARG A 131 -4.88 -2.65 -2.61
CA ARG A 131 -5.37 -2.94 -1.26
C ARG A 131 -6.75 -2.34 -1.01
N ASN A 132 -7.00 -1.09 -1.42
CA ASN A 132 -8.31 -0.44 -1.24
C ASN A 132 -9.42 -1.16 -2.00
N ILE A 133 -9.15 -1.63 -3.23
CA ILE A 133 -10.11 -2.43 -4.00
C ILE A 133 -10.37 -3.75 -3.31
N LEU A 134 -9.33 -4.44 -2.85
CA LEU A 134 -9.47 -5.71 -2.11
C LEU A 134 -10.29 -5.53 -0.82
N ALA A 135 -10.18 -4.39 -0.13
CA ALA A 135 -10.94 -4.12 1.09
C ALA A 135 -12.43 -3.81 0.85
N HIS A 136 -12.79 -3.24 -0.31
CA HIS A 136 -14.14 -2.70 -0.54
C HIS A 136 -14.92 -3.37 -1.68
N LYS A 137 -14.27 -4.12 -2.57
CA LYS A 137 -14.85 -4.66 -3.82
C LYS A 137 -14.40 -6.09 -4.13
N MET A 138 -14.44 -6.99 -3.14
CA MET A 138 -14.04 -8.40 -3.33
C MET A 138 -14.87 -9.16 -4.39
N ASN A 139 -16.12 -8.73 -4.63
CA ASN A 139 -17.04 -9.44 -5.53
C ASN A 139 -16.81 -9.16 -7.02
N ASP A 140 -16.05 -8.10 -7.37
CA ASP A 140 -15.75 -7.71 -8.75
C ASP A 140 -14.33 -7.14 -8.86
N LEU A 141 -13.37 -8.05 -8.95
CA LEU A 141 -11.94 -7.74 -9.00
C LEU A 141 -11.51 -7.51 -10.45
N ASN A 142 -11.59 -6.25 -10.87
CA ASN A 142 -11.05 -5.80 -12.16
C ASN A 142 -9.90 -4.81 -11.91
N PHE A 143 -8.66 -5.31 -11.96
CA PHE A 143 -7.47 -4.49 -11.82
C PHE A 143 -7.06 -3.92 -13.17
N LYS A 144 -6.81 -2.61 -13.22
CA LYS A 144 -6.30 -1.92 -14.41
C LYS A 144 -4.83 -1.53 -14.19
N ASN A 145 -4.26 -0.82 -15.16
CA ASN A 145 -2.88 -0.33 -15.10
C ASN A 145 -2.56 0.58 -13.90
N LYS A 146 -3.60 1.13 -13.23
CA LYS A 146 -3.45 1.99 -12.04
C LYS A 146 -3.24 1.20 -10.75
N GLU A 147 -3.51 -0.10 -10.78
CA GLU A 147 -3.45 -0.99 -9.62
C GLU A 147 -2.31 -2.00 -9.74
N CYS A 148 -1.87 -2.34 -10.95
CA CYS A 148 -0.78 -3.28 -11.18
C CYS A 148 0.51 -2.56 -11.63
N ILE A 149 1.64 -2.92 -11.02
CA ILE A 149 2.96 -2.40 -11.40
C ILE A 149 3.32 -2.92 -12.79
N ASP A 150 3.35 -4.25 -12.92
CA ASP A 150 3.69 -5.00 -14.13
C ASP A 150 3.10 -6.42 -13.98
N VAL A 151 2.33 -6.90 -14.98
CA VAL A 151 1.61 -8.19 -14.90
C VAL A 151 2.50 -9.33 -15.35
N LEU A 152 3.13 -10.03 -14.41
CA LEU A 152 4.18 -11.00 -14.69
C LEU A 152 3.66 -12.26 -15.40
N LYS A 153 4.48 -12.76 -16.33
CA LYS A 153 4.28 -14.07 -16.96
C LYS A 153 4.58 -15.20 -15.97
N ASN A 154 3.93 -16.35 -16.18
CA ASN A 154 4.11 -17.54 -15.33
C ASN A 154 5.58 -17.93 -15.18
N GLU A 155 6.37 -17.86 -16.26
CA GLU A 155 7.82 -18.15 -16.25
C GLU A 155 8.62 -17.29 -15.25
N ILE A 156 8.21 -16.02 -15.08
CA ILE A 156 8.86 -15.10 -14.14
C ILE A 156 8.40 -15.40 -12.72
N ILE A 157 7.11 -15.71 -12.54
CA ILE A 157 6.55 -16.07 -11.23
C ILE A 157 7.19 -17.37 -10.71
N GLN A 158 7.36 -18.39 -11.55
CA GLN A 158 7.99 -19.67 -11.17
C GLN A 158 9.42 -19.49 -10.67
N LYS A 159 10.19 -18.59 -11.29
CA LYS A 159 11.58 -18.31 -10.88
C LYS A 159 11.70 -17.65 -9.50
N ARG A 160 10.59 -17.19 -8.92
CA ARG A 160 10.57 -16.51 -7.61
C ARG A 160 10.35 -17.44 -6.43
N ASP A 161 10.13 -18.73 -6.68
CA ASP A 161 10.06 -19.78 -5.66
C ASP A 161 9.15 -19.42 -4.47
N ILE A 162 7.88 -19.12 -4.79
CA ILE A 162 6.90 -18.67 -3.82
C ILE A 162 6.27 -19.91 -3.16
N GLU A 163 6.66 -20.20 -1.93
CA GLU A 163 6.29 -21.40 -1.15
C GLU A 163 4.80 -21.76 -1.25
N TRP A 164 3.91 -20.79 -1.04
CA TRP A 164 2.45 -21.02 -1.05
C TRP A 164 1.85 -21.25 -2.45
N LEU A 165 2.61 -21.01 -3.52
CA LEU A 165 2.23 -21.27 -4.92
C LEU A 165 2.80 -22.58 -5.48
N GLU A 166 3.79 -23.21 -4.83
CA GLU A 166 4.52 -24.37 -5.37
C GLU A 166 3.61 -25.55 -5.74
N MET A 167 2.54 -25.77 -4.98
CA MET A 167 1.63 -26.89 -5.20
C MET A 167 0.55 -26.63 -6.26
N TYR A 168 0.54 -25.45 -6.89
CA TYR A 168 -0.51 -25.02 -7.80
C TYR A 168 0.00 -24.83 -9.23
N ASP A 169 -0.81 -25.24 -10.20
CA ASP A 169 -0.58 -24.90 -11.61
C ASP A 169 -0.89 -23.42 -11.84
N LEU A 170 0.13 -22.63 -12.20
CA LEU A 170 -0.01 -21.20 -12.49
C LEU A 170 -0.90 -20.89 -13.69
N ASN A 171 -1.19 -21.87 -14.55
CA ASN A 171 -2.17 -21.71 -15.62
C ASN A 171 -3.60 -21.56 -15.08
N LEU A 172 -3.84 -21.98 -13.84
CA LEU A 172 -5.13 -21.83 -13.15
C LEU A 172 -5.29 -20.48 -12.46
N LEU A 173 -4.26 -19.62 -12.46
CA LEU A 173 -4.38 -18.25 -11.98
C LEU A 173 -5.33 -17.46 -12.87
N SER A 174 -6.38 -16.94 -12.26
CA SER A 174 -7.21 -15.91 -12.88
C SER A 174 -6.38 -14.67 -13.20
N GLU A 175 -6.88 -13.83 -14.10
CA GLU A 175 -6.22 -12.56 -14.44
C GLU A 175 -6.02 -11.67 -13.21
N SER A 176 -7.03 -11.58 -12.34
CA SER A 176 -6.96 -10.80 -11.11
C SER A 176 -5.95 -11.35 -10.11
N ALA A 177 -5.92 -12.68 -9.91
CA ALA A 177 -4.91 -13.32 -9.06
C ALA A 177 -3.49 -13.12 -9.63
N ARG A 178 -3.30 -13.19 -10.94
CA ARG A 178 -2.00 -12.90 -11.57
C ARG A 178 -1.53 -11.48 -11.28
N CYS A 179 -2.41 -10.48 -11.36
CA CYS A 179 -2.10 -9.10 -10.97
C CYS A 179 -1.70 -8.99 -9.49
N ILE A 180 -2.41 -9.68 -8.60
CA ILE A 180 -2.14 -9.68 -7.16
C ILE A 180 -0.78 -10.33 -6.87
N VAL A 181 -0.51 -11.51 -7.43
CA VAL A 181 0.77 -12.22 -7.29
C VAL A 181 1.93 -11.39 -7.84
N SER A 182 1.72 -10.72 -8.97
CA SER A 182 2.73 -9.84 -9.55
C SER A 182 3.11 -8.72 -8.57
N ASN A 183 2.12 -8.00 -8.05
CA ASN A 183 2.34 -6.98 -7.05
C ASN A 183 2.93 -7.54 -5.74
N TYR A 184 2.56 -8.75 -5.34
CA TYR A 184 3.13 -9.46 -4.19
C TYR A 184 4.64 -9.67 -4.33
N ILE A 185 5.11 -10.02 -5.53
CA ILE A 185 6.55 -10.14 -5.83
C ILE A 185 7.22 -8.76 -5.79
N TYR A 186 6.58 -7.74 -6.36
CA TYR A 186 7.13 -6.37 -6.30
C TYR A 186 7.25 -5.83 -4.89
N MET A 187 6.39 -6.26 -3.96
CA MET A 187 6.52 -5.88 -2.56
C MET A 187 7.86 -6.33 -1.95
N ASP A 188 8.39 -7.50 -2.29
CA ASP A 188 9.73 -7.91 -1.83
C ASP A 188 10.80 -6.98 -2.37
N ILE A 189 10.74 -6.68 -3.66
CA ILE A 189 11.74 -5.82 -4.32
C ILE A 189 11.74 -4.42 -3.71
N ILE A 190 10.55 -3.88 -3.42
CA ILE A 190 10.40 -2.59 -2.72
C ILE A 190 10.97 -2.69 -1.32
N TYR A 191 10.61 -3.76 -0.59
CA TYR A 191 11.03 -3.96 0.78
C TYR A 191 12.56 -4.04 0.91
N ASP A 192 13.21 -4.80 0.04
CA ASP A 192 14.66 -4.95 -0.01
C ASP A 192 15.35 -3.61 -0.35
N LYS A 193 14.82 -2.88 -1.33
CA LYS A 193 15.36 -1.57 -1.73
C LYS A 193 15.26 -0.49 -0.65
N LEU A 194 14.25 -0.55 0.20
CA LEU A 194 14.07 0.42 1.28
C LEU A 194 14.84 0.05 2.54
N ARG A 195 15.37 -1.18 2.62
CA ARG A 195 16.25 -1.64 3.70
C ARG A 195 17.74 -1.46 3.39
N SER A 196 18.12 -1.51 2.12
CA SER A 196 19.49 -1.29 1.64
C SER A 196 19.91 0.17 1.78
#